data_AF-A0AAI8VFK8-F1
#
_entry.id   AF-A0AAI8VFK8-F1
#
_cell.length_a   1.000
_cell.length_b   1.000
_cell.length_c   1.000
_cell.angle_alpha   90.00
_cell.angle_beta   90.00
_cell.angle_gamma   90.00
#
_symmetry.space_group_name_H-M   'P 1'
#
loop_
_entity.id
_entity.type
_entity.pdbx_description
1 polymer ?
#
loop_
_entity_poly.entity_id
_entity_poly.type
_entity_poly.pdbx_seq_one_letter_code
_entity_poly.pdbx_strand_id
1 'polypeptide(L)'
;MAFKALLEQRIWGWMRWEKPSFTFNTVLPDTVIGQTLDPKNQGIQSTCGMVKWLWDGVNLDVLAQLQPQWHLDTRDAGLLYVVAMITPGVNGERLYGFGDRYSWPRIRKILKNLYPEKGLPELEENVWD
;
A
#
# COMPACT_ATOMS: atom_id res chain seq x y z
N MET A 1 -13.90 -1.20 -5.88
CA MET A 1 -14.00 -0.96 -4.41
C MET A 1 -15.19 -0.08 -4.05
N ALA A 2 -16.42 -0.59 -4.07
CA ALA A 2 -17.60 0.22 -3.67
C ALA A 2 -17.72 0.36 -2.14
N PHE A 3 -17.47 -0.73 -1.40
CA PHE A 3 -17.65 -0.76 0.05
C PHE A 3 -16.81 0.28 0.80
N LYS A 4 -15.51 0.38 0.50
CA LYS A 4 -14.59 1.33 1.17
C LYS A 4 -15.00 2.79 0.93
N ALA A 5 -15.40 3.13 -0.30
CA ALA A 5 -15.88 4.47 -0.63
C ALA A 5 -17.18 4.81 0.12
N LEU A 6 -18.15 3.90 0.13
CA LEU A 6 -19.42 4.08 0.84
C LEU A 6 -19.23 4.16 2.36
N LEU A 7 -18.30 3.38 2.92
CA LEU A 7 -17.97 3.42 4.33
C LEU A 7 -17.40 4.79 4.71
N GLU A 8 -16.41 5.27 3.95
CA GLU A 8 -15.79 6.58 4.20
C GLU A 8 -16.84 7.71 4.13
N GLN A 9 -17.70 7.70 3.09
CA GLN A 9 -18.78 8.68 2.93
C GLN A 9 -19.76 8.67 4.12
N ARG A 10 -20.12 7.49 4.64
CA ARG A 10 -21.00 7.35 5.80
C ARG A 10 -20.36 7.89 7.08
N ILE A 11 -19.08 7.58 7.31
CA ILE A 11 -18.36 8.09 8.49
C ILE A 11 -18.25 9.61 8.42
N TRP A 12 -17.88 10.18 7.27
CA TRP A 12 -17.86 11.64 7.08
C TRP A 12 -19.25 12.27 7.25
N GLY A 13 -20.31 11.59 6.82
CA GLY A 13 -21.70 12.00 7.08
C GLY A 13 -22.02 12.05 8.57
N TRP A 14 -21.64 11.03 9.32
CA TRP A 14 -21.81 10.97 10.77
C TRP A 14 -21.01 12.06 11.48
N MET A 15 -19.74 12.29 11.10
CA MET A 15 -18.91 13.37 11.68
C MET A 15 -19.57 14.76 11.55
N ARG A 16 -20.20 15.05 10.39
CA ARG A 16 -20.92 16.32 10.17
C ARG A 16 -22.18 16.45 11.01
N TRP A 17 -22.87 15.33 11.25
CA TRP A 17 -24.13 15.30 11.98
C TRP A 17 -23.93 15.32 13.50
N GLU A 18 -23.07 14.43 14.01
CA GLU A 18 -22.82 14.25 15.43
C GLU A 18 -21.92 15.34 16.02
N LYS A 19 -20.97 15.87 15.22
CA LYS A 19 -20.00 16.89 15.64
C LYS A 19 -19.29 16.54 16.96
N PRO A 20 -18.64 15.36 17.06
CA PRO A 20 -17.93 14.96 18.26
C PRO A 20 -16.79 15.94 18.59
N SER A 21 -16.33 15.93 19.84
CA SER A 21 -15.25 16.82 20.31
C SER A 21 -13.85 16.42 19.81
N PHE A 22 -13.71 15.22 19.23
CA PHE A 22 -12.45 14.75 18.66
C PHE A 22 -12.29 15.17 17.20
N THR A 23 -11.03 15.24 16.77
CA THR A 23 -10.65 15.37 15.36
C THR A 23 -10.71 14.03 14.66
N PHE A 24 -11.20 14.01 13.42
CA PHE A 24 -11.23 12.83 12.58
C PHE A 24 -10.52 13.09 11.26
N ASN A 25 -9.67 12.14 10.86
CA ASN A 25 -8.94 12.13 9.60
C ASN A 25 -9.03 10.71 9.01
N THR A 26 -8.93 10.59 7.69
CA THR A 26 -8.80 9.28 7.03
C THR A 26 -7.42 9.15 6.39
N VAL A 27 -6.84 7.95 6.47
CA VAL A 27 -5.61 7.59 5.75
C VAL A 27 -6.00 6.61 4.64
N LEU A 28 -5.62 6.95 3.41
CA LEU A 28 -5.95 6.21 2.20
C LEU A 28 -4.66 5.65 1.58
N PRO A 29 -4.11 4.56 2.12
CA PRO A 29 -2.97 3.89 1.48
C PRO A 29 -3.42 3.21 0.19
N ASP A 30 -2.56 3.24 -0.84
CA ASP A 30 -2.64 2.32 -1.96
C ASP A 30 -1.90 1.02 -1.58
N THR A 31 -0.91 0.57 -2.38
CA THR A 31 -0.21 -0.69 -2.15
C THR A 31 0.91 -0.49 -1.13
N VAL A 32 0.77 -1.05 0.08
CA VAL A 32 1.80 -0.92 1.12
C VAL A 32 2.86 -1.99 0.95
N ILE A 33 4.08 -1.59 0.57
CA ILE A 33 5.21 -2.49 0.37
C ILE A 33 6.33 -2.10 1.34
N GLY A 34 6.77 -3.05 2.16
CA GLY A 34 7.85 -2.82 3.10
C GLY A 34 8.08 -4.03 3.99
N GLN A 35 9.02 -3.89 4.92
CA GLN A 35 9.39 -4.96 5.83
C GLN A 35 8.22 -5.34 6.75
N THR A 36 7.98 -6.64 6.90
CA THR A 36 7.11 -7.15 7.96
C THR A 36 7.87 -7.14 9.28
N LEU A 37 7.24 -6.61 10.33
CA LEU A 37 7.87 -6.41 11.64
C LEU A 37 8.35 -7.72 12.28
N ASP A 38 7.51 -8.76 12.24
CA ASP A 38 7.82 -10.06 12.81
C ASP A 38 7.37 -11.19 11.87
N PRO A 39 8.14 -11.49 10.80
CA PRO A 39 7.73 -12.47 9.79
C PRO A 39 7.50 -13.87 10.36
N LYS A 40 8.13 -14.20 11.49
CA LYS A 40 8.01 -15.52 12.12
C LYS A 40 6.63 -15.71 12.74
N ASN A 41 6.12 -14.70 13.43
CA ASN A 41 4.83 -14.80 14.12
C ASN A 41 3.67 -14.20 13.31
N GLN A 42 3.96 -13.31 12.37
CA GLN A 42 2.98 -12.59 11.56
C GLN A 42 2.82 -13.19 10.15
N GLY A 43 3.84 -13.89 9.64
CA GLY A 43 3.94 -14.25 8.22
C GLY A 43 4.38 -13.05 7.37
N ILE A 44 4.27 -13.16 6.03
CA ILE A 44 4.47 -12.02 5.11
C ILE A 44 3.13 -11.74 4.44
N GLN A 45 2.41 -10.73 4.93
CA GLN A 45 0.99 -10.59 4.62
C GLN A 45 0.68 -9.61 3.49
N SER A 46 -0.51 -9.78 2.92
CA SER A 46 -1.16 -8.79 2.05
C SER A 46 -0.24 -8.33 0.91
N THR A 47 -0.13 -7.01 0.69
CA THR A 47 0.60 -6.40 -0.43
C THR A 47 2.11 -6.59 -0.36
N CYS A 48 2.75 -6.65 0.83
CA CYS A 48 4.18 -6.96 0.91
C CYS A 48 4.46 -8.44 0.59
N GLY A 49 3.51 -9.34 0.86
CA GLY A 49 3.55 -10.74 0.45
C GLY A 49 3.62 -10.96 -1.06
N MET A 50 3.10 -10.02 -1.85
CA MET A 50 3.17 -10.09 -3.32
C MET A 50 4.60 -9.95 -3.85
N VAL A 51 5.47 -9.20 -3.16
CA VAL A 51 6.91 -9.17 -3.49
C VAL A 51 7.55 -10.53 -3.22
N LYS A 52 7.14 -11.22 -2.15
CA LYS A 52 7.59 -12.58 -1.86
C LYS A 52 7.09 -13.59 -2.90
N TRP A 53 5.87 -13.43 -3.41
CA TRP A 53 5.34 -14.25 -4.50
C TRP A 53 6.19 -14.12 -5.77
N LEU A 54 6.57 -12.89 -6.15
CA LEU A 54 7.50 -12.66 -7.25
C LEU A 54 8.87 -13.29 -6.99
N TRP A 55 9.39 -13.17 -5.77
CA TRP A 55 10.67 -13.77 -5.36
C TRP A 55 10.68 -15.30 -5.44
N ASP A 56 9.57 -15.93 -5.06
CA ASP A 56 9.43 -17.39 -5.05
C ASP A 56 8.94 -17.97 -6.38
N GLY A 57 8.43 -17.13 -7.29
CA GLY A 57 7.85 -17.57 -8.55
C GLY A 57 6.47 -18.22 -8.41
N VAL A 58 5.66 -17.78 -7.44
CA VAL A 58 4.32 -18.31 -7.18
C VAL A 58 3.26 -17.24 -7.40
N ASN A 59 1.99 -17.63 -7.63
CA ASN A 59 0.86 -16.71 -7.82
C ASN A 59 1.09 -15.61 -8.88
N LEU A 60 1.88 -15.91 -9.92
CA LEU A 60 2.27 -14.94 -10.95
C LEU A 60 1.09 -14.49 -11.82
N ASP A 61 0.10 -15.36 -11.99
CA ASP A 61 -1.18 -15.08 -12.64
C ASP A 61 -1.96 -13.98 -11.90
N VAL A 62 -1.93 -13.99 -10.57
CA VAL A 62 -2.53 -12.94 -9.74
C VAL A 62 -1.76 -11.63 -9.88
N LEU A 63 -0.43 -11.69 -9.87
CA LEU A 63 0.40 -10.48 -10.07
C LEU A 63 0.16 -9.86 -11.45
N ALA A 64 0.02 -10.67 -12.50
CA ALA A 64 -0.22 -10.20 -13.86
C ALA A 64 -1.56 -9.45 -14.02
N GLN A 65 -2.55 -9.72 -13.17
CA GLN A 65 -3.84 -9.01 -13.19
C GLN A 65 -3.78 -7.63 -12.54
N LEU A 66 -2.79 -7.37 -11.68
CA LEU A 66 -2.63 -6.10 -10.99
C LEU A 66 -1.95 -5.09 -11.92
N GLN A 67 -2.71 -4.07 -12.31
CA GLN A 67 -2.20 -2.98 -13.15
C GLN A 67 -1.25 -2.06 -12.36
N PRO A 68 -0.31 -1.38 -13.04
CA PRO A 68 0.53 -0.37 -12.40
C PRO A 68 -0.27 0.70 -11.67
N GLN A 69 0.09 0.96 -10.41
CA GLN A 69 -0.60 1.90 -9.52
C GLN A 69 0.39 2.56 -8.55
N TRP A 70 -0.04 3.06 -7.40
CA TRP A 70 0.85 3.68 -6.41
C TRP A 70 1.25 2.69 -5.32
N HIS A 71 2.46 2.86 -4.78
CA HIS A 71 2.89 2.17 -3.58
C HIS A 71 3.28 3.15 -2.47
N LEU A 72 3.37 2.63 -1.25
CA LEU A 72 3.81 3.35 -0.05
C LEU A 72 4.68 2.43 0.82
N ASP A 73 5.74 2.95 1.42
CA ASP A 73 6.55 2.21 2.40
C ASP A 73 5.73 1.96 3.68
N THR A 74 5.86 0.79 4.30
CA THR A 74 5.16 0.45 5.55
C THR A 74 5.43 1.45 6.68
N ARG A 75 6.65 2.00 6.76
CA ARG A 75 7.02 3.00 7.77
C ARG A 75 6.37 4.35 7.49
N ASP A 76 6.29 4.74 6.23
CA ASP A 76 5.60 5.98 5.82
C ASP A 76 4.10 5.88 6.08
N ALA A 77 3.50 4.70 5.85
CA ALA A 77 2.12 4.44 6.27
C ALA A 77 1.96 4.65 7.80
N GLY A 78 2.86 4.09 8.61
CA GLY A 78 2.89 4.29 10.06
C GLY A 78 3.01 5.77 10.45
N LEU A 79 3.91 6.50 9.78
CA LEU A 79 4.08 7.94 10.00
C LEU A 79 2.81 8.72 9.68
N LEU A 80 2.10 8.40 8.59
CA LEU A 80 0.82 9.04 8.24
C LEU A 80 -0.22 8.87 9.35
N TYR A 81 -0.33 7.69 9.96
CA TYR A 81 -1.24 7.50 11.09
C TYR A 81 -0.86 8.37 12.29
N VAL A 82 0.44 8.48 12.61
CA VAL A 82 0.91 9.34 13.71
C VAL A 82 0.60 10.80 13.39
N VAL A 83 0.97 11.27 12.20
CA VAL A 83 0.77 12.66 11.74
C VAL A 83 -0.72 13.02 11.76
N ALA A 84 -1.61 12.09 11.39
CA ALA A 84 -3.05 12.28 11.40
C ALA A 84 -3.63 12.49 12.80
N MET A 85 -2.93 12.09 13.86
CA MET A 85 -3.39 12.25 15.25
C MET A 85 -2.78 13.47 15.93
N ILE A 86 -1.53 13.80 15.65
CA ILE A 86 -0.76 14.74 16.48
C ILE A 86 -0.43 16.07 15.81
N THR A 87 -0.62 16.19 14.50
CA THR A 87 -0.16 17.37 13.76
C THR A 87 -1.18 18.50 13.85
N PRO A 88 -0.82 19.67 14.40
CA PRO A 88 -1.71 20.83 14.40
C PRO A 88 -2.13 21.20 12.97
N GLY A 89 -3.42 21.41 12.77
CA GLY A 89 -4.00 21.75 11.47
C GLY A 89 -4.38 20.55 10.59
N VAL A 90 -3.98 19.32 10.95
CA VAL A 90 -4.47 18.11 10.27
C VAL A 90 -5.77 17.67 10.93
N ASN A 91 -6.89 18.24 10.47
CA ASN A 91 -8.22 17.98 11.02
C ASN A 91 -9.29 18.00 9.92
N GLY A 92 -10.02 16.89 9.77
CA GLY A 92 -11.01 16.74 8.70
C GLY A 92 -10.38 16.37 7.37
N GLU A 93 -9.16 15.83 7.37
CA GLU A 93 -8.36 15.57 6.19
C GLU A 93 -8.50 14.14 5.66
N ARG A 94 -8.31 14.00 4.35
CA ARG A 94 -8.19 12.71 3.64
C ARG A 94 -6.76 12.57 3.14
N LEU A 95 -5.94 11.87 3.90
CA LEU A 95 -4.50 11.74 3.67
C LEU A 95 -4.21 10.60 2.69
N TYR A 96 -3.78 10.96 1.49
CA TYR A 96 -3.44 9.99 0.44
C TYR A 96 -2.02 9.47 0.61
N GLY A 97 -1.91 8.16 0.88
CA GLY A 97 -0.64 7.47 1.05
C GLY A 97 -0.11 6.93 -0.27
N PHE A 98 0.25 7.83 -1.20
CA PHE A 98 0.73 7.51 -2.55
C PHE A 98 2.18 7.96 -2.69
N GLY A 99 3.14 7.08 -2.40
CA GLY A 99 4.57 7.39 -2.40
C GLY A 99 5.15 7.54 -3.81
N ASP A 100 5.14 6.45 -4.59
CA ASP A 100 5.62 6.45 -5.98
C ASP A 100 4.86 5.40 -6.82
N ARG A 101 4.90 5.56 -8.14
CA ARG A 101 4.35 4.59 -9.08
C ARG A 101 5.13 3.28 -9.03
N TYR A 102 4.43 2.16 -9.13
CA TYR A 102 5.06 0.86 -9.24
C TYR A 102 4.40 -0.01 -10.29
N SER A 103 5.17 -0.99 -10.72
CA SER A 103 4.74 -2.13 -11.52
C SER A 103 5.53 -3.36 -11.09
N TRP A 104 5.03 -4.55 -11.44
CA TRP A 104 5.75 -5.79 -11.15
C TRP A 104 7.07 -5.90 -11.95
N PRO A 105 7.15 -5.51 -13.24
CA PRO A 105 8.44 -5.48 -13.94
C PRO A 105 9.45 -4.52 -13.30
N ARG A 106 9.03 -3.32 -12.84
CA ARG A 106 9.92 -2.40 -12.11
C ARG A 106 10.41 -3.01 -10.79
N ILE A 107 9.52 -3.64 -10.02
CA ILE A 107 9.91 -4.36 -8.78
C ILE A 107 10.89 -5.49 -9.10
N ARG A 108 10.63 -6.28 -10.15
CA ARG A 108 11.53 -7.34 -10.61
C ARG A 108 12.92 -6.79 -10.94
N LYS A 109 13.00 -5.68 -11.68
CA LYS A 109 14.27 -5.02 -12.03
C LYS A 109 15.05 -4.60 -10.78
N ILE A 110 14.36 -4.03 -9.79
CA ILE A 110 14.95 -3.69 -8.49
C ILE A 110 15.50 -4.95 -7.80
N LEU A 111 14.71 -6.02 -7.71
CA LEU A 111 15.13 -7.28 -7.11
C LEU A 111 16.33 -7.91 -7.85
N LYS A 112 16.35 -7.85 -9.19
CA LYS A 112 17.46 -8.37 -10.00
C LYS A 112 18.75 -7.58 -9.79
N ASN A 113 18.66 -6.26 -9.65
CA ASN A 113 19.82 -5.42 -9.34
C ASN A 113 20.38 -5.70 -7.94
N LEU A 114 19.50 -5.92 -6.96
CA LEU A 114 19.89 -6.23 -5.58
C LEU A 114 20.41 -7.66 -5.42
N TYR A 115 19.86 -8.60 -6.20
CA TYR A 115 20.18 -10.03 -6.12
C TYR A 115 20.42 -10.63 -7.52
N PRO A 116 21.56 -10.33 -8.17
CA PRO A 116 21.82 -10.73 -9.55
C PRO A 116 21.79 -12.25 -9.77
N GLU A 117 22.19 -13.04 -8.79
CA GLU A 117 22.22 -14.50 -8.86
C GLU A 117 20.85 -15.16 -8.65
N LYS A 118 19.83 -14.40 -8.23
CA LYS A 118 18.49 -14.93 -8.03
C LYS A 118 17.81 -15.15 -9.39
N GLY A 119 17.40 -16.40 -9.64
CA GLY A 119 16.49 -16.74 -10.73
C GLY A 119 15.08 -16.22 -10.46
N LEU A 120 14.81 -14.98 -10.87
CA LEU A 120 13.48 -14.35 -10.81
C LEU A 120 12.69 -14.67 -12.09
N PRO A 121 11.39 -14.98 -11.99
CA PRO A 121 10.55 -15.23 -13.17
C PRO A 121 10.52 -14.01 -14.08
N GLU A 122 10.49 -14.22 -15.40
CA GLU A 122 10.31 -13.14 -16.37
C GLU A 122 8.87 -12.60 -16.28
N LEU A 123 8.72 -11.29 -16.42
CA LEU A 123 7.44 -10.61 -16.47
C LEU A 123 7.36 -9.83 -17.77
N GLU A 124 6.21 -9.86 -18.43
CA GLU A 124 5.99 -9.02 -19.60
C GLU A 124 5.97 -7.55 -19.19
N GLU A 125 6.76 -6.73 -19.88
CA GLU A 125 6.67 -5.28 -19.74
C GLU A 125 5.39 -4.79 -20.42
N ASN A 126 4.58 -4.06 -19.66
CA ASN A 126 3.36 -3.43 -20.14
C ASN A 126 3.62 -1.95 -20.41
N VAL A 127 2.79 -1.36 -21.29
CA VAL A 127 2.93 0.01 -21.85
C VAL A 127 2.86 1.15 -20.82
N TRP A 128 2.74 0.81 -19.54
CA TRP A 128 2.48 1.72 -18.43
C TRP A 128 3.69 1.90 -17.49
N ASP A 129 4.83 1.26 -17.83
CA ASP A 129 6.10 1.33 -17.10
C ASP A 129 7.03 2.45 -17.57
#